data_AF-A0A7S3JTU4-F1
#
_entry.id   AF-A0A7S3JTU4-F1
#
_cell.length_a   1.000
_cell.length_b   1.000
_cell.length_c   1.000
_cell.angle_alpha   90.00
_cell.angle_beta   90.00
_cell.angle_gamma   90.00
#
_symmetry.space_group_name_H-M   'P 1'
#
loop_
_entity.id
_entity.type
_entity.pdbx_description
1 polymer ?
#
loop_
_entity_poly.entity_id
_entity_poly.type
_entity_poly.pdbx_seq_one_letter_code
_entity_poly.pdbx_strand_id
1 'polypeptide(L)'
;MTDDAKVSALEARVSELESRRTEASRRALSALKSACPSSWRRRWVPANYYSLSMKERSDILRVPIPSMCKSMLLENKLWCGTSDYFPPDQPYNARYYLVIVQYAAAFSAMKLRSELAQNSGVAKSKFNFRVTNADVCLGLTGYESGAVTPFGIRESRLPIVLAKACAEIPSEIIWMGGGHKQLKFGCDVPEFISHFKPLVLDVSDPRPDGDYGDNITEGSVEDITAQELLEDDDAATKLAIVVGRILKVWPHPDSDKLWCEEIDCGEAYGGVRSIASGLRHHYTSPDALQNHLVLVIANLKSRKLAGFPSQGMVLCASKDSKVVFVDPPSGAKPGDRVYFEGLSNVSPASEKQCDKQKLFTKVQPAFNTKCNGQCFYKNHIFRIPGIDAPCTAPIPDGATLS
;
A
#
# COMPACT_ATOMS: atom_id res chain seq x y z
N MET A 1 -5.15 -48.02 -31.70
CA MET A 1 -5.14 -46.67 -32.28
C MET A 1 -4.86 -46.79 -33.76
N THR A 2 -5.72 -46.22 -34.60
CA THR A 2 -5.50 -46.09 -36.05
C THR A 2 -4.29 -45.20 -36.33
N ASP A 3 -3.68 -45.33 -37.50
CA ASP A 3 -2.50 -44.53 -37.85
C ASP A 3 -2.84 -43.04 -37.93
N ASP A 4 -4.05 -42.67 -38.36
CA ASP A 4 -4.55 -41.29 -38.32
C ASP A 4 -4.62 -40.72 -36.89
N ALA A 5 -5.00 -41.54 -35.90
CA ALA A 5 -5.02 -41.11 -34.50
C ALA A 5 -3.59 -40.89 -33.94
N LYS A 6 -2.59 -41.63 -34.44
CA LYS A 6 -1.18 -41.42 -34.06
C LYS A 6 -0.61 -40.18 -34.74
N VAL A 7 -0.91 -39.95 -36.01
CA VAL A 7 -0.48 -38.77 -36.76
C VAL A 7 -1.05 -37.51 -36.13
N SER A 8 -2.35 -37.49 -35.84
CA SER A 8 -2.99 -36.34 -35.19
C SER A 8 -2.43 -36.05 -33.79
N ALA A 9 -2.11 -37.10 -33.01
CA ALA A 9 -1.43 -36.95 -31.71
C ALA A 9 0.00 -36.41 -31.84
N LEU A 10 0.73 -36.80 -32.90
CA LEU A 10 2.07 -36.29 -33.19
C LEU A 10 2.05 -34.84 -33.65
N GLU A 11 1.12 -34.46 -34.52
CA GLU A 11 0.93 -33.08 -34.97
C GLU A 11 0.59 -32.15 -33.80
N ALA A 12 -0.31 -32.58 -32.91
CA ALA A 12 -0.62 -31.85 -31.68
C ALA A 12 0.62 -31.68 -30.78
N ARG A 13 1.45 -32.73 -30.64
CA ARG A 13 2.70 -32.71 -29.86
C ARG A 13 3.74 -31.77 -30.49
N VAL A 14 3.86 -31.77 -31.81
CA VAL A 14 4.77 -30.87 -32.56
C VAL A 14 4.33 -29.43 -32.40
N SER A 15 3.05 -29.14 -32.63
CA SER A 15 2.47 -27.79 -32.44
C SER A 15 2.67 -27.30 -30.99
N GLU A 16 2.47 -28.18 -30.00
CA GLU A 16 2.76 -27.88 -28.59
C GLU A 16 4.24 -27.54 -28.38
N LEU A 17 5.17 -28.34 -28.90
CA LEU A 17 6.62 -28.10 -28.78
C LEU A 17 7.09 -26.83 -29.50
N GLU A 18 6.48 -26.49 -30.64
CA GLU A 18 6.75 -25.27 -31.37
C GLU A 18 6.27 -24.03 -30.61
N SER A 19 5.07 -24.08 -30.04
CA SER A 19 4.52 -23.00 -29.21
C SER A 19 5.42 -22.65 -28.02
N ARG A 20 6.16 -23.65 -27.50
CA ARG A 20 7.10 -23.52 -26.38
C ARG A 20 8.40 -22.79 -26.75
N ARG A 21 8.74 -22.66 -28.04
CA ARG A 21 10.00 -22.06 -28.52
C ARG A 21 9.88 -20.56 -28.82
N THR A 22 9.29 -19.79 -27.91
CA THR A 22 9.25 -18.33 -28.01
C THR A 22 10.65 -17.69 -27.93
N GLU A 23 10.81 -16.48 -28.48
CA GLU A 23 12.04 -15.70 -28.29
C GLU A 23 12.30 -15.42 -26.80
N ALA A 24 11.24 -15.06 -26.06
CA ALA A 24 11.26 -14.79 -24.64
C ALA A 24 11.82 -15.97 -23.82
N SER A 25 11.28 -17.18 -24.01
CA SER A 25 11.75 -18.38 -23.30
C SER A 25 13.20 -18.76 -23.63
N ARG A 26 13.65 -18.52 -24.87
CA ARG A 26 15.05 -18.73 -25.29
C ARG A 26 15.99 -17.71 -24.63
N ARG A 27 15.62 -16.43 -24.64
CA ARG A 27 16.37 -15.35 -23.97
C ARG A 27 16.50 -15.61 -22.47
N ALA A 28 15.39 -15.97 -21.82
CA ALA A 28 15.35 -16.31 -20.41
C ALA A 28 16.25 -17.50 -20.07
N LEU A 29 16.22 -18.58 -20.86
CA LEU A 29 17.06 -19.76 -20.63
C LEU A 29 18.55 -19.45 -20.80
N SER A 30 18.91 -18.65 -21.80
CA SER A 30 20.31 -18.23 -22.00
C SER A 30 20.81 -17.43 -20.80
N ALA A 31 20.01 -16.48 -20.32
CA ALA A 31 20.34 -15.67 -19.15
C ALA A 31 20.44 -16.50 -17.87
N LEU A 32 19.53 -17.47 -17.65
CA LEU A 32 19.61 -18.40 -16.53
C LEU A 32 20.93 -19.18 -16.50
N LYS A 33 21.32 -19.75 -17.65
CA LYS A 33 22.57 -20.52 -17.75
C LYS A 33 23.80 -19.66 -17.46
N SER A 34 23.77 -18.38 -17.86
CA SER A 34 24.86 -17.44 -17.60
C SER A 34 24.90 -17.00 -16.14
N ALA A 35 23.73 -16.81 -15.51
CA ALA A 35 23.61 -16.33 -14.15
C ALA A 35 23.91 -17.44 -13.12
N CYS A 36 23.49 -18.66 -13.42
CA CYS A 36 23.51 -19.79 -12.50
C CYS A 36 24.15 -21.03 -13.19
N PRO A 37 25.42 -20.96 -13.62
CA PRO A 37 26.03 -21.95 -14.50
C PRO A 37 26.09 -23.35 -13.88
N SER A 38 26.18 -23.45 -12.56
CA SER A 38 26.32 -24.74 -11.85
C SER A 38 24.99 -25.28 -11.34
N SER A 39 23.96 -24.43 -11.20
CA SER A 39 22.72 -24.80 -10.50
C SER A 39 21.44 -24.71 -11.34
N TRP A 40 21.50 -24.21 -12.58
CA TRP A 40 20.30 -23.99 -13.39
C TRP A 40 19.50 -25.28 -13.64
N ARG A 41 18.19 -25.16 -13.47
CA ARG A 41 17.20 -26.21 -13.75
C ARG A 41 16.06 -25.64 -14.59
N ARG A 42 15.45 -26.47 -15.42
CA ARG A 42 14.23 -26.11 -16.16
C ARG A 42 13.20 -27.22 -16.14
N ARG A 43 11.93 -26.86 -16.12
CA ARG A 43 10.82 -27.81 -16.21
C ARG A 43 9.65 -27.22 -16.98
N TRP A 44 9.16 -28.00 -17.94
CA TRP A 44 7.87 -27.74 -18.58
C TRP A 44 6.76 -28.34 -17.73
N VAL A 45 5.73 -27.57 -17.46
CA VAL A 45 4.56 -27.99 -16.67
C VAL A 45 3.32 -28.13 -17.56
N PRO A 46 2.32 -28.94 -17.14
CA PRO A 46 1.08 -29.11 -17.90
C PRO A 46 0.32 -27.80 -18.14
N ALA A 47 -0.54 -27.76 -19.16
CA ALA A 47 -1.34 -26.56 -19.48
C ALA A 47 -2.27 -26.13 -18.33
N ASN A 48 -2.81 -27.10 -17.57
CA ASN A 48 -3.67 -26.87 -16.41
C ASN A 48 -2.90 -26.59 -15.11
N TYR A 49 -1.57 -26.39 -15.16
CA TYR A 49 -0.72 -26.26 -13.97
C TYR A 49 -1.22 -25.23 -12.95
N TYR A 50 -1.70 -24.07 -13.41
CA TYR A 50 -2.22 -23.01 -12.54
C TYR A 50 -3.65 -23.25 -12.02
N SER A 51 -4.32 -24.30 -12.48
CA SER A 51 -5.62 -24.74 -11.95
C SER A 51 -5.47 -25.82 -10.87
N LEU A 52 -4.26 -26.36 -10.70
CA LEU A 52 -3.96 -27.38 -9.69
C LEU A 52 -3.69 -26.74 -8.32
N SER A 53 -3.82 -27.54 -7.27
CA SER A 53 -3.44 -27.12 -5.93
C SER A 53 -1.93 -26.87 -5.80
N MET A 54 -1.54 -26.05 -4.83
CA MET A 54 -0.12 -25.80 -4.54
C MET A 54 0.67 -27.08 -4.24
N LYS A 55 0.04 -28.08 -3.61
CA LYS A 55 0.65 -29.38 -3.35
C LYS A 55 0.90 -30.16 -4.65
N GLU A 56 -0.09 -30.22 -5.54
CA GLU A 56 0.06 -30.88 -6.84
C GLU A 56 1.11 -30.18 -7.71
N ARG A 57 1.16 -28.85 -7.70
CA ARG A 57 2.20 -28.07 -8.39
C ARG A 57 3.61 -28.38 -7.85
N SER A 58 3.73 -28.47 -6.53
CA SER A 58 4.96 -28.87 -5.83
C SER A 58 5.40 -30.29 -6.23
N ASP A 59 4.48 -31.24 -6.30
CA ASP A 59 4.76 -32.62 -6.72
C ASP A 59 5.18 -32.68 -8.20
N ILE A 60 4.54 -31.88 -9.07
CA ILE A 60 4.95 -31.70 -10.47
C ILE A 60 6.36 -31.16 -10.54
N LEU A 61 6.76 -30.19 -9.71
CA LEU A 61 8.13 -29.66 -9.74
C LEU A 61 9.14 -30.54 -9.01
N ARG A 62 8.68 -31.42 -8.11
CA ARG A 62 9.48 -32.23 -7.16
C ARG A 62 10.29 -31.37 -6.21
N VAL A 63 9.66 -30.34 -5.65
CA VAL A 63 10.28 -29.38 -4.74
C VAL A 63 9.31 -29.03 -3.62
N PRO A 64 9.77 -28.68 -2.41
CA PRO A 64 8.86 -28.27 -1.34
C PRO A 64 8.23 -26.90 -1.68
N ILE A 65 7.00 -26.67 -1.21
CA ILE A 65 6.22 -25.45 -1.48
C ILE A 65 6.99 -24.16 -1.14
N PRO A 66 7.76 -24.08 -0.03
CA PRO A 66 8.60 -22.90 0.27
C PRO A 66 9.66 -22.57 -0.78
N SER A 67 10.09 -23.53 -1.60
CA SER A 67 11.03 -23.28 -2.72
C SER A 67 10.33 -22.71 -3.95
N MET A 68 9.01 -22.69 -4.00
CA MET A 68 8.26 -22.18 -5.14
C MET A 68 7.98 -20.68 -4.98
N CYS A 69 8.41 -19.90 -5.97
CA CYS A 69 8.34 -18.46 -6.00
C CYS A 69 7.53 -17.95 -7.19
N LYS A 70 7.02 -16.73 -7.04
CA LYS A 70 6.46 -15.91 -8.12
C LYS A 70 7.26 -14.61 -8.23
N SER A 71 7.38 -14.14 -9.47
CA SER A 71 8.02 -12.89 -9.85
C SER A 71 6.96 -11.94 -10.41
N MET A 72 6.90 -10.72 -9.89
CA MET A 72 5.87 -9.73 -10.23
C MET A 72 6.52 -8.37 -10.47
N LEU A 73 6.13 -7.68 -11.54
CA LEU A 73 6.57 -6.31 -11.79
C LEU A 73 5.63 -5.31 -11.15
N LEU A 74 6.11 -4.58 -10.14
CA LEU A 74 5.36 -3.56 -9.43
C LEU A 74 5.81 -2.16 -9.82
N GLU A 75 4.86 -1.26 -9.97
CA GLU A 75 5.06 0.18 -10.19
C GLU A 75 4.71 0.95 -8.91
N ASN A 76 5.61 1.82 -8.47
CA ASN A 76 5.31 2.84 -7.49
C ASN A 76 4.58 4.03 -8.14
N LYS A 77 3.26 4.12 -7.96
CA LYS A 77 2.41 5.18 -8.50
C LYS A 77 2.63 6.56 -7.89
N LEU A 78 3.29 6.64 -6.72
CA LEU A 78 3.61 7.90 -6.04
C LEU A 78 5.10 8.22 -6.06
N TRP A 79 5.85 7.55 -6.96
CA TRP A 79 7.29 7.74 -7.10
C TRP A 79 7.65 9.22 -7.31
N CYS A 80 8.65 9.68 -6.56
CA CYS A 80 9.10 11.07 -6.54
C CYS A 80 10.59 11.21 -6.91
N GLY A 81 11.05 10.48 -7.92
CA GLY A 81 12.40 10.61 -8.48
C GLY A 81 12.49 11.60 -9.65
N THR A 82 13.61 11.54 -10.38
CA THR A 82 13.91 12.41 -11.54
C THR A 82 13.36 11.81 -12.85
N SER A 83 13.93 12.12 -14.02
CA SER A 83 13.53 11.51 -15.30
C SER A 83 14.02 10.07 -15.49
N ASP A 84 15.01 9.62 -14.71
CA ASP A 84 15.50 8.23 -14.77
C ASP A 84 14.74 7.35 -13.79
N TYR A 85 13.99 6.37 -14.30
CA TYR A 85 13.20 5.44 -13.49
C TYR A 85 14.07 4.48 -12.68
N PHE A 86 15.35 4.33 -13.03
CA PHE A 86 16.30 3.39 -12.43
C PHE A 86 17.60 4.09 -12.04
N PRO A 87 17.55 5.04 -11.08
CA PRO A 87 18.72 5.78 -10.65
C PRO A 87 19.79 4.80 -10.10
N PRO A 88 21.00 4.75 -10.69
CA PRO A 88 22.01 3.74 -10.33
C PRO A 88 22.39 3.76 -8.84
N ASP A 89 22.45 4.96 -8.25
CA ASP A 89 22.86 5.17 -6.87
C ASP A 89 21.68 5.12 -5.87
N GLN A 90 20.45 4.92 -6.35
CA GLN A 90 19.24 4.92 -5.52
C GLN A 90 18.31 3.74 -5.83
N PRO A 91 18.78 2.48 -5.71
CA PRO A 91 17.94 1.30 -6.01
C PRO A 91 16.72 1.18 -5.08
N TYR A 92 16.73 1.85 -3.92
CA TYR A 92 15.61 1.90 -2.97
C TYR A 92 14.54 2.97 -3.32
N ASN A 93 14.76 3.77 -4.37
CA ASN A 93 13.81 4.78 -4.86
C ASN A 93 13.64 4.71 -6.40
N ALA A 94 13.43 3.50 -6.92
CA ALA A 94 13.06 3.28 -8.32
C ALA A 94 11.55 3.37 -8.53
N ARG A 95 11.13 3.63 -9.77
CA ARG A 95 9.71 3.61 -10.12
C ARG A 95 9.15 2.19 -10.22
N TYR A 96 9.95 1.26 -10.76
CA TYR A 96 9.53 -0.13 -10.97
C TYR A 96 10.45 -1.09 -10.24
N TYR A 97 9.87 -2.18 -9.72
CA TYR A 97 10.58 -3.25 -9.03
C TYR A 97 10.12 -4.61 -9.52
N LEU A 98 11.06 -5.51 -9.77
CA LEU A 98 10.74 -6.93 -9.95
C LEU A 98 10.81 -7.63 -8.59
N VAL A 99 9.66 -7.99 -8.04
CA VAL A 99 9.55 -8.58 -6.70
C VAL A 99 9.41 -10.10 -6.80
N ILE A 100 10.26 -10.83 -6.07
CA ILE A 100 10.27 -12.29 -5.97
C ILE A 100 9.89 -12.70 -4.56
N VAL A 101 8.77 -13.42 -4.42
CA VAL A 101 8.22 -13.92 -3.14
C VAL A 101 7.83 -15.39 -3.29
N GLN A 102 7.82 -16.15 -2.19
CA GLN A 102 7.31 -17.51 -2.21
C GLN A 102 5.78 -17.56 -2.37
N TYR A 103 5.28 -18.67 -2.90
CA TYR A 103 3.85 -19.01 -2.78
C TYR A 103 3.45 -19.37 -1.35
N ALA A 104 4.39 -19.85 -0.53
CA ALA A 104 4.18 -20.15 0.89
C ALA A 104 3.94 -18.92 1.77
N ALA A 105 4.10 -17.71 1.22
CA ALA A 105 3.95 -16.45 1.94
C ALA A 105 3.02 -15.49 1.19
N ALA A 106 2.33 -14.62 1.92
CA ALA A 106 1.59 -13.51 1.36
C ALA A 106 2.55 -12.32 1.16
N PHE A 107 2.54 -11.72 -0.02
CA PHE A 107 3.29 -10.48 -0.25
C PHE A 107 2.65 -9.32 0.54
N SER A 108 3.48 -8.48 1.16
CA SER A 108 3.04 -7.31 1.93
C SER A 108 3.59 -6.02 1.30
N ALA A 109 2.71 -5.27 0.64
CA ALA A 109 3.04 -3.96 0.09
C ALA A 109 3.44 -2.95 1.20
N MET A 110 2.86 -3.10 2.39
CA MET A 110 3.17 -2.28 3.56
C MET A 110 4.61 -2.49 4.06
N LYS A 111 5.05 -3.75 4.09
CA LYS A 111 6.43 -4.09 4.45
C LYS A 111 7.40 -3.60 3.38
N LEU A 112 7.13 -3.85 2.09
CA LEU A 112 7.93 -3.31 0.99
C LEU A 112 8.09 -1.79 1.07
N ARG A 113 6.99 -1.06 1.28
CA ARG A 113 7.02 0.40 1.51
C ARG A 113 7.91 0.79 2.69
N SER A 114 7.82 0.05 3.80
CA SER A 114 8.59 0.38 5.00
C SER A 114 10.08 0.15 4.80
N GLU A 115 10.46 -0.98 4.20
CA GLU A 115 11.83 -1.33 3.86
C GLU A 115 12.44 -0.32 2.87
N LEU A 116 11.75 -0.01 1.77
CA LEU A 116 12.25 0.93 0.78
C LEU A 116 12.40 2.35 1.34
N ALA A 117 11.41 2.83 2.12
CA ALA A 117 11.49 4.15 2.75
C ALA A 117 12.65 4.25 3.74
N GLN A 118 12.85 3.21 4.57
CA GLN A 118 13.93 3.16 5.55
C GLN A 118 15.31 3.20 4.88
N ASN A 119 15.48 2.51 3.76
CA ASN A 119 16.77 2.40 3.07
C ASN A 119 17.04 3.55 2.08
N SER A 120 16.00 4.25 1.59
CA SER A 120 16.15 5.39 0.67
C SER A 120 16.17 6.76 1.36
N GLY A 121 15.66 6.86 2.60
CA GLY A 121 15.39 8.15 3.25
C GLY A 121 14.17 8.90 2.67
N VAL A 122 13.45 8.29 1.70
CA VAL A 122 12.24 8.86 1.11
C VAL A 122 11.05 8.58 2.03
N ALA A 123 10.16 9.56 2.18
CA ALA A 123 8.97 9.42 3.01
C ALA A 123 8.09 8.25 2.54
N LYS A 124 7.57 7.44 3.50
CA LYS A 124 6.68 6.30 3.22
C LYS A 124 5.48 6.67 2.34
N SER A 125 4.98 7.90 2.45
CA SER A 125 3.86 8.42 1.64
C SER A 125 4.15 8.51 0.14
N LYS A 126 5.42 8.37 -0.28
CA LYS A 126 5.84 8.37 -1.69
C LYS A 126 5.94 6.97 -2.29
N PHE A 127 5.50 5.94 -1.58
CA PHE A 127 5.48 4.57 -2.06
C PHE A 127 4.05 4.03 -2.07
N ASN A 128 3.55 3.76 -3.27
CA ASN A 128 2.25 3.10 -3.50
C ASN A 128 2.37 2.12 -4.67
N PHE A 129 2.51 0.84 -4.36
CA PHE A 129 2.80 -0.19 -5.36
C PHE A 129 1.52 -0.74 -6.00
N ARG A 130 1.54 -0.87 -7.32
CA ARG A 130 0.52 -1.56 -8.12
C ARG A 130 1.18 -2.51 -9.10
N VAL A 131 0.45 -3.55 -9.51
CA VAL A 131 0.89 -4.36 -10.65
C VAL A 131 0.95 -3.43 -11.87
N THR A 132 2.01 -3.61 -12.65
CA THR A 132 2.24 -2.80 -13.85
C THR A 132 1.31 -3.27 -14.97
N ASN A 133 0.84 -2.37 -15.84
CA ASN A 133 0.05 -2.77 -17.00
C ASN A 133 0.87 -3.64 -17.98
N ALA A 134 0.18 -4.38 -18.84
CA ALA A 134 0.78 -5.36 -19.75
C ALA A 134 1.85 -4.73 -20.68
N ASP A 135 1.58 -3.54 -21.22
CA ASP A 135 2.48 -2.88 -22.16
C ASP A 135 3.81 -2.47 -21.52
N VAL A 136 3.75 -1.86 -20.34
CA VAL A 136 4.96 -1.47 -19.60
C VAL A 136 5.69 -2.71 -19.09
N CYS A 137 4.96 -3.76 -18.67
CA CYS A 137 5.56 -5.03 -18.29
C CYS A 137 6.34 -5.66 -19.45
N LEU A 138 5.73 -5.73 -20.63
CA LEU A 138 6.36 -6.22 -21.85
C LEU A 138 7.53 -5.34 -22.28
N GLY A 139 7.41 -4.02 -22.14
CA GLY A 139 8.48 -3.06 -22.44
C GLY A 139 9.72 -3.29 -21.59
N LEU A 140 9.55 -3.35 -20.26
CA LEU A 140 10.67 -3.46 -19.31
C LEU A 140 11.24 -4.88 -19.21
N THR A 141 10.38 -5.89 -19.22
CA THR A 141 10.80 -7.28 -18.96
C THR A 141 10.93 -8.10 -20.24
N GLY A 142 10.22 -7.72 -21.30
CA GLY A 142 10.11 -8.53 -22.50
C GLY A 142 9.29 -9.80 -22.31
N TYR A 143 8.47 -9.86 -21.26
CA TYR A 143 7.54 -10.95 -20.95
C TYR A 143 6.12 -10.41 -20.82
N GLU A 144 5.16 -11.21 -21.26
CA GLU A 144 3.75 -10.98 -20.94
C GLU A 144 3.45 -11.29 -19.47
N SER A 145 2.34 -10.72 -19.00
CA SER A 145 1.71 -11.03 -17.73
C SER A 145 1.65 -12.55 -17.45
N GLY A 146 2.05 -12.95 -16.25
CA GLY A 146 2.10 -14.34 -15.78
C GLY A 146 3.31 -15.17 -16.25
N ALA A 147 4.20 -14.63 -17.08
CA ALA A 147 5.43 -15.31 -17.54
C ALA A 147 6.73 -14.62 -17.09
N VAL A 148 6.61 -13.53 -16.34
CA VAL A 148 7.73 -12.67 -15.92
C VAL A 148 8.76 -13.44 -15.12
N THR A 149 10.03 -13.20 -15.40
CA THR A 149 11.18 -13.83 -14.76
C THR A 149 12.35 -12.85 -14.72
N PRO A 150 13.26 -12.89 -13.73
CA PRO A 150 14.42 -12.00 -13.67
C PRO A 150 15.44 -12.27 -14.78
N PHE A 151 15.44 -13.48 -15.34
CA PHE A 151 16.42 -13.87 -16.36
C PHE A 151 16.07 -13.26 -17.71
N GLY A 152 16.99 -12.50 -18.30
CA GLY A 152 16.84 -12.00 -19.68
C GLY A 152 15.79 -10.90 -19.84
N ILE A 153 15.59 -10.09 -18.80
CA ILE A 153 14.79 -8.86 -18.89
C ILE A 153 15.42 -7.84 -19.85
N ARG A 154 14.61 -6.95 -20.43
CA ARG A 154 15.07 -5.95 -21.41
C ARG A 154 15.80 -4.78 -20.75
N GLU A 155 15.26 -4.29 -19.63
CA GLU A 155 15.89 -3.25 -18.82
C GLU A 155 16.74 -3.88 -17.73
N SER A 156 18.06 -3.92 -17.93
CA SER A 156 19.00 -4.56 -17.00
C SER A 156 19.18 -3.79 -15.68
N ARG A 157 18.78 -2.52 -15.62
CA ARG A 157 18.86 -1.69 -14.40
C ARG A 157 17.65 -1.88 -13.46
N LEU A 158 16.63 -2.62 -13.88
CA LEU A 158 15.43 -2.87 -13.09
C LEU A 158 15.80 -3.55 -11.76
N PRO A 159 15.58 -2.90 -10.60
CA PRO A 159 15.93 -3.49 -9.31
C PRO A 159 15.09 -4.73 -9.03
N ILE A 160 15.77 -5.78 -8.58
CA ILE A 160 15.14 -7.01 -8.12
C ILE A 160 15.00 -6.94 -6.60
N VAL A 161 13.79 -7.12 -6.09
CA VAL A 161 13.55 -7.37 -4.66
C VAL A 161 13.39 -8.87 -4.47
N LEU A 162 14.26 -9.47 -3.68
CA LEU A 162 14.15 -10.85 -3.24
C LEU A 162 13.59 -10.84 -1.81
N ALA A 163 12.48 -11.52 -1.58
CA ALA A 163 11.98 -11.64 -0.21
C ALA A 163 13.03 -12.30 0.68
N LYS A 164 13.24 -11.75 1.87
CA LYS A 164 14.19 -12.28 2.86
C LYS A 164 13.97 -13.77 3.13
N ALA A 165 12.71 -14.18 3.24
CA ALA A 165 12.37 -15.58 3.39
C ALA A 165 12.85 -16.46 2.22
N CYS A 166 12.94 -15.94 0.98
CA CYS A 166 13.46 -16.68 -0.18
C CYS A 166 14.98 -16.86 -0.06
N ALA A 167 15.67 -15.85 0.51
CA ALA A 167 17.12 -15.88 0.72
C ALA A 167 17.52 -16.87 1.84
N GLU A 168 16.60 -17.20 2.74
CA GLU A 168 16.84 -18.00 3.94
C GLU A 168 16.24 -19.41 3.87
N ILE A 169 15.85 -19.88 2.68
CA ILE A 169 15.24 -21.22 2.54
C ILE A 169 16.26 -22.35 2.80
N PRO A 170 15.88 -23.40 3.54
CA PRO A 170 16.79 -24.51 3.82
C PRO A 170 17.28 -25.29 2.59
N SER A 171 16.49 -25.32 1.52
CA SER A 171 16.85 -26.06 0.30
C SER A 171 17.88 -25.35 -0.57
N GLU A 172 18.14 -24.07 -0.30
CA GLU A 172 18.95 -23.12 -1.10
C GLU A 172 18.55 -22.99 -2.58
N ILE A 173 17.56 -23.74 -3.08
CA ILE A 173 17.07 -23.66 -4.45
C ILE A 173 15.68 -23.03 -4.48
N ILE A 174 15.50 -21.98 -5.28
CA ILE A 174 14.20 -21.38 -5.60
C ILE A 174 13.76 -21.76 -7.02
N TRP A 175 12.44 -21.86 -7.22
CA TRP A 175 11.80 -22.14 -8.51
C TRP A 175 10.81 -21.03 -8.87
N MET A 176 10.84 -20.55 -10.11
CA MET A 176 9.96 -19.46 -10.57
C MET A 176 9.59 -19.58 -12.05
N GLY A 177 8.89 -18.58 -12.60
CA GLY A 177 8.57 -18.51 -14.03
C GLY A 177 9.83 -18.47 -14.90
N GLY A 178 9.74 -19.02 -16.12
CA GLY A 178 10.88 -19.11 -17.05
C GLY A 178 10.68 -18.37 -18.38
N GLY A 179 9.91 -17.28 -18.41
CA GLY A 179 9.65 -16.53 -19.65
C GLY A 179 8.58 -17.16 -20.56
N HIS A 180 7.83 -18.13 -20.04
CA HIS A 180 6.64 -18.72 -20.65
C HIS A 180 5.72 -19.29 -19.57
N LYS A 181 4.40 -19.24 -19.75
CA LYS A 181 3.41 -19.68 -18.74
C LYS A 181 3.67 -21.11 -18.24
N GLN A 182 4.01 -22.01 -19.15
CA GLN A 182 4.33 -23.42 -18.86
C GLN A 182 5.81 -23.72 -18.57
N LEU A 183 6.70 -22.73 -18.56
CA LEU A 183 8.13 -22.96 -18.28
C LEU A 183 8.48 -22.47 -16.88
N LYS A 184 9.15 -23.33 -16.11
CA LYS A 184 9.67 -23.02 -14.77
C LYS A 184 11.17 -23.19 -14.74
N PHE A 185 11.85 -22.28 -14.06
CA PHE A 185 13.29 -22.34 -13.82
C PHE A 185 13.57 -22.54 -12.35
N GLY A 186 14.61 -23.29 -12.05
CA GLY A 186 15.17 -23.42 -10.71
C GLY A 186 16.63 -22.95 -10.71
N CYS A 187 17.05 -22.32 -9.63
CA CYS A 187 18.44 -21.90 -9.42
C CYS A 187 18.77 -21.89 -7.94
N ASP A 188 20.07 -21.99 -7.65
CA ASP A 188 20.62 -21.79 -6.32
C ASP A 188 20.55 -20.31 -5.91
N VAL A 189 20.15 -20.06 -4.66
CA VAL A 189 19.93 -18.74 -4.08
C VAL A 189 21.25 -17.99 -3.93
N PRO A 190 22.34 -18.57 -3.38
CA PRO A 190 23.67 -17.97 -3.41
C PRO A 190 24.15 -17.54 -4.81
N GLU A 191 24.04 -18.42 -5.83
CA GLU A 191 24.40 -18.03 -7.22
C GLU A 191 23.52 -16.86 -7.72
N PHE A 192 22.21 -16.92 -7.45
CA PHE A 192 21.27 -15.86 -7.83
C PHE A 192 21.62 -14.52 -7.17
N ILE A 193 21.87 -14.51 -5.86
CA ILE A 193 22.21 -13.30 -5.10
C ILE A 193 23.55 -12.75 -5.58
N SER A 194 24.55 -13.61 -5.81
CA SER A 194 25.86 -13.21 -6.31
C SER A 194 25.78 -12.53 -7.67
N HIS A 195 24.97 -13.09 -8.58
CA HIS A 195 24.82 -12.56 -9.94
C HIS A 195 23.99 -11.27 -9.98
N PHE A 196 22.78 -11.28 -9.40
CA PHE A 196 21.82 -10.18 -9.55
C PHE A 196 21.95 -9.09 -8.50
N LYS A 197 22.62 -9.36 -7.37
CA LYS A 197 22.72 -8.45 -6.22
C LYS A 197 21.36 -7.84 -5.84
N PRO A 198 20.32 -8.66 -5.63
CA PRO A 198 18.98 -8.16 -5.36
C PRO A 198 18.91 -7.43 -4.01
N LEU A 199 17.90 -6.59 -3.86
CA LEU A 199 17.50 -6.05 -2.56
C LEU A 199 16.82 -7.16 -1.76
N VAL A 200 17.49 -7.67 -0.73
CA VAL A 200 16.94 -8.72 0.15
C VAL A 200 16.14 -8.07 1.27
N LEU A 201 14.81 -8.08 1.19
CA LEU A 201 13.92 -7.29 2.05
C LEU A 201 12.85 -8.17 2.72
N ASP A 202 12.45 -7.86 3.96
CA ASP A 202 11.24 -8.47 4.54
C ASP A 202 10.01 -7.87 3.87
N VAL A 203 9.39 -8.62 2.96
CA VAL A 203 8.26 -8.15 2.13
C VAL A 203 7.12 -9.16 2.09
N SER A 204 7.12 -10.12 3.00
CA SER A 204 6.12 -11.18 3.01
C SER A 204 5.81 -11.66 4.41
N ASP A 205 4.59 -12.18 4.58
CA ASP A 205 4.11 -12.79 5.81
C ASP A 205 3.84 -14.28 5.58
N PRO A 206 4.33 -15.19 6.43
CA PRO A 206 4.07 -16.61 6.30
C PRO A 206 2.56 -16.90 6.26
N ARG A 207 2.12 -17.78 5.35
CA ARG A 207 0.75 -18.28 5.36
C ARG A 207 0.63 -19.42 6.38
N PRO A 208 -0.50 -19.55 7.11
CA PRO A 208 -0.78 -20.74 7.90
C PRO A 208 -0.71 -21.99 7.01
N ASP A 209 -0.17 -23.09 7.55
CA ASP A 209 -0.03 -24.34 6.81
C ASP A 209 -1.40 -24.82 6.28
N GLY A 210 -1.47 -25.00 4.95
CA GLY A 210 -2.68 -25.45 4.26
C GLY A 210 -3.50 -24.37 3.56
N ASP A 211 -3.23 -23.07 3.79
CA ASP A 211 -3.89 -21.95 3.09
C ASP A 211 -2.95 -21.26 2.09
N TYR A 212 -2.40 -22.06 1.16
CA TYR A 212 -1.48 -21.55 0.14
C TYR A 212 -2.17 -20.80 -1.01
N GLY A 213 -3.48 -20.54 -0.90
CA GLY A 213 -4.28 -19.73 -1.81
C GLY A 213 -4.12 -20.15 -3.28
N ASP A 214 -4.94 -21.10 -3.74
CA ASP A 214 -4.76 -21.70 -5.07
C ASP A 214 -4.97 -20.75 -6.26
N ASN A 215 -5.47 -19.54 -6.04
CA ASN A 215 -5.63 -18.53 -7.09
C ASN A 215 -5.08 -17.18 -6.66
N ILE A 216 -3.83 -16.93 -7.02
CA ILE A 216 -3.27 -15.58 -7.15
C ILE A 216 -3.05 -15.37 -8.65
N THR A 217 -4.16 -15.14 -9.36
CA THR A 217 -4.12 -14.40 -10.62
C THR A 217 -3.67 -12.96 -10.35
N GLU A 218 -3.25 -12.24 -11.38
CA GLU A 218 -2.89 -10.81 -11.33
C GLU A 218 -3.87 -9.93 -10.55
N GLY A 219 -5.14 -10.35 -10.47
CA GLY A 219 -6.16 -9.74 -9.61
C GLY A 219 -5.81 -9.72 -8.12
N SER A 220 -5.08 -10.68 -7.54
CA SER A 220 -4.88 -10.74 -6.08
C SER A 220 -3.99 -9.65 -5.44
N VAL A 221 -3.05 -9.05 -6.17
CA VAL A 221 -2.28 -7.91 -5.63
C VAL A 221 -3.08 -6.61 -5.80
N GLU A 222 -3.83 -6.50 -6.89
CA GLU A 222 -4.83 -5.44 -7.05
C GLU A 222 -5.95 -5.57 -6.02
N ASP A 223 -6.42 -6.78 -5.71
CA ASP A 223 -7.47 -7.07 -4.74
C ASP A 223 -6.97 -6.82 -3.32
N ILE A 224 -5.77 -7.25 -2.94
CA ILE A 224 -5.22 -6.92 -1.60
C ILE A 224 -5.01 -5.41 -1.47
N THR A 225 -4.47 -4.73 -2.48
CA THR A 225 -4.23 -3.27 -2.40
C THR A 225 -5.52 -2.45 -2.56
N ALA A 226 -6.50 -2.92 -3.32
CA ALA A 226 -7.83 -2.33 -3.42
C ALA A 226 -8.62 -2.60 -2.15
N GLN A 227 -8.53 -3.79 -1.55
CA GLN A 227 -9.17 -4.14 -0.29
C GLN A 227 -8.53 -3.39 0.88
N GLU A 228 -7.21 -3.23 0.94
CA GLU A 228 -6.54 -2.35 1.90
C GLU A 228 -6.92 -0.87 1.69
N LEU A 229 -7.00 -0.40 0.42
CA LEU A 229 -7.52 0.94 0.13
C LEU A 229 -8.97 1.11 0.59
N LEU A 230 -9.82 0.14 0.29
CA LEU A 230 -11.23 0.12 0.67
C LEU A 230 -11.39 0.05 2.19
N GLU A 231 -10.54 -0.70 2.90
CA GLU A 231 -10.52 -0.76 4.36
C GLU A 231 -9.98 0.53 5.00
N ASP A 232 -9.03 1.22 4.36
CA ASP A 232 -8.58 2.54 4.78
C ASP A 232 -9.67 3.59 4.54
N ASP A 233 -10.36 3.54 3.41
CA ASP A 233 -11.45 4.45 3.03
C ASP A 233 -12.69 4.23 3.92
N ASP A 234 -13.03 2.97 4.21
CA ASP A 234 -14.05 2.59 5.19
C ASP A 234 -13.69 3.06 6.60
N ALA A 235 -12.42 2.95 7.00
CA ALA A 235 -11.96 3.49 8.28
C ALA A 235 -12.10 5.02 8.34
N ALA A 236 -11.80 5.74 7.26
CA ALA A 236 -11.92 7.19 7.19
C ALA A 236 -13.39 7.62 7.32
N THR A 237 -14.26 7.03 6.52
CA THR A 237 -15.71 7.34 6.49
C THR A 237 -16.42 7.00 7.81
N LYS A 238 -15.81 6.20 8.69
CA LYS A 238 -16.28 5.90 10.06
C LYS A 238 -15.82 6.88 11.13
N LEU A 239 -14.93 7.82 10.83
CA LEU A 239 -14.61 8.91 11.76
C LEU A 239 -15.77 9.91 11.88
N ALA A 240 -16.01 10.40 13.08
CA ALA A 240 -16.95 11.48 13.35
C ALA A 240 -16.21 12.82 13.35
N ILE A 241 -15.80 13.29 12.16
CA ILE A 241 -15.26 14.64 11.99
C ILE A 241 -16.46 15.59 11.84
N VAL A 242 -16.67 16.47 12.80
CA VAL A 242 -17.86 17.32 12.90
C VAL A 242 -17.47 18.76 13.11
N VAL A 243 -18.34 19.67 12.67
CA VAL A 243 -18.20 21.09 12.97
C VAL A 243 -18.53 21.31 14.44
N GLY A 244 -17.64 21.99 15.15
CA GLY A 244 -17.80 22.42 16.52
C GLY A 244 -17.74 23.95 16.65
N ARG A 245 -18.45 24.53 17.61
CA ARG A 245 -18.31 25.94 17.99
C ARG A 245 -17.72 26.05 19.39
N ILE A 246 -16.61 26.77 19.53
CA ILE A 246 -15.99 27.03 20.83
C ILE A 246 -16.88 28.01 21.61
N LEU A 247 -17.60 27.52 22.62
CA LEU A 247 -18.48 28.33 23.47
C LEU A 247 -17.74 28.98 24.63
N LYS A 248 -16.63 28.37 25.07
CA LYS A 248 -15.81 28.89 26.16
C LYS A 248 -14.39 28.35 26.01
N VAL A 249 -13.41 29.20 26.31
CA VAL A 249 -12.00 28.81 26.33
C VAL A 249 -11.28 29.47 27.51
N TRP A 250 -10.43 28.71 28.20
CA TRP A 250 -9.64 29.21 29.33
C TRP A 250 -8.33 28.44 29.44
N PRO A 251 -7.27 29.02 30.03
CA PRO A 251 -5.98 28.34 30.13
C PRO A 251 -6.09 27.12 31.05
N HIS A 252 -5.42 26.03 30.68
CA HIS A 252 -5.37 24.85 31.54
C HIS A 252 -4.64 25.19 32.86
N PRO A 253 -5.17 24.81 34.04
CA PRO A 253 -4.58 25.19 35.32
C PRO A 253 -3.17 24.64 35.52
N ASP A 254 -2.93 23.40 35.08
CA ASP A 254 -1.66 22.68 35.27
C ASP A 254 -0.79 22.59 34.00
N SER A 255 -1.12 23.31 32.93
CA SER A 255 -0.34 23.25 31.68
C SER A 255 -0.32 24.58 30.95
N ASP A 256 0.87 25.06 30.62
CA ASP A 256 1.08 26.27 29.85
C ASP A 256 0.84 26.08 28.34
N LYS A 257 0.77 24.84 27.87
CA LYS A 257 0.59 24.47 26.45
C LYS A 257 -0.86 24.25 26.05
N LEU A 258 -1.72 23.99 27.04
CA LEU A 258 -3.10 23.56 26.81
C LEU A 258 -4.10 24.69 27.01
N TRP A 259 -5.07 24.76 26.11
CA TRP A 259 -6.35 25.40 26.34
C TRP A 259 -7.35 24.34 26.83
N CYS A 260 -8.29 24.76 27.65
CA CYS A 260 -9.50 24.01 28.00
C CYS A 260 -10.68 24.68 27.28
N GLU A 261 -11.46 23.89 26.55
CA GLU A 261 -12.58 24.38 25.76
C GLU A 261 -13.89 23.66 26.09
N GLU A 262 -14.99 24.40 26.04
CA GLU A 262 -16.34 23.85 25.87
C GLU A 262 -16.74 24.07 24.42
N ILE A 263 -16.87 22.97 23.65
CA ILE A 263 -17.14 23.03 22.21
C ILE A 263 -18.49 22.37 21.93
N ASP A 264 -19.45 23.14 21.42
CA ASP A 264 -20.73 22.61 20.92
C ASP A 264 -20.49 21.84 19.63
N CYS A 265 -20.65 20.52 19.67
CA CYS A 265 -20.52 19.62 18.52
C CYS A 265 -21.89 19.12 18.02
N GLY A 266 -23.00 19.75 18.44
CA GLY A 266 -24.36 19.36 18.09
C GLY A 266 -24.90 18.15 18.88
N GLU A 267 -26.22 18.11 19.07
CA GLU A 267 -26.89 17.10 19.92
C GLU A 267 -26.63 15.66 19.47
N ALA A 268 -26.56 15.41 18.15
CA ALA A 268 -26.26 14.10 17.57
C ALA A 268 -24.90 13.54 18.00
N TYR A 269 -24.00 14.41 18.44
CA TYR A 269 -22.67 14.07 18.94
C TYR A 269 -22.50 14.43 20.42
N GLY A 270 -23.58 14.45 21.20
CA GLY A 270 -23.52 14.68 22.65
C GLY A 270 -23.48 16.15 23.07
N GLY A 271 -23.76 17.08 22.16
CA GLY A 271 -23.86 18.51 22.46
C GLY A 271 -22.52 19.14 22.79
N VAL A 272 -22.45 19.82 23.94
CA VAL A 272 -21.24 20.51 24.41
C VAL A 272 -20.25 19.51 24.99
N ARG A 273 -19.03 19.49 24.46
CA ARG A 273 -17.94 18.61 24.88
C ARG A 273 -16.82 19.40 25.55
N SER A 274 -16.24 18.83 26.60
CA SER A 274 -15.00 19.35 27.19
C SER A 274 -13.81 18.82 26.39
N ILE A 275 -13.00 19.71 25.84
CA ILE A 275 -11.81 19.37 25.05
C ILE A 275 -10.62 20.13 25.64
N ALA A 276 -9.44 19.53 25.57
CA ALA A 276 -8.19 20.24 25.82
C ALA A 276 -7.31 20.18 24.57
N SER A 277 -6.85 21.33 24.10
CA SER A 277 -6.05 21.45 22.88
C SER A 277 -4.67 22.04 23.14
N GLY A 278 -3.64 21.48 22.48
CA GLY A 278 -2.25 21.96 22.55
C GLY A 278 -1.95 23.21 21.74
N LEU A 279 -2.89 24.15 21.69
CA LEU A 279 -2.87 25.27 20.74
C LEU A 279 -2.37 26.59 21.36
N ARG A 280 -2.03 26.61 22.65
CA ARG A 280 -1.72 27.85 23.39
C ARG A 280 -0.47 28.59 22.91
N HIS A 281 0.47 27.89 22.29
CA HIS A 281 1.64 28.51 21.64
C HIS A 281 1.33 29.15 20.27
N HIS A 282 0.22 28.75 19.64
CA HIS A 282 -0.18 29.22 18.31
C HIS A 282 -1.28 30.28 18.39
N TYR A 283 -2.16 30.16 19.39
CA TYR A 283 -3.25 31.08 19.67
C TYR A 283 -3.14 31.51 21.12
N THR A 284 -2.53 32.68 21.35
CA THR A 284 -2.23 33.18 22.70
C THR A 284 -3.39 33.93 23.35
N SER A 285 -4.35 34.41 22.55
CA SER A 285 -5.55 35.11 23.02
C SER A 285 -6.78 34.19 23.01
N PRO A 286 -7.48 34.01 24.15
CA PRO A 286 -8.77 33.33 24.20
C PRO A 286 -9.82 33.97 23.28
N ASP A 287 -9.78 35.29 23.11
CA ASP A 287 -10.76 36.02 22.28
C ASP A 287 -10.70 35.61 20.81
N ALA A 288 -9.54 35.16 20.33
CA ALA A 288 -9.37 34.66 18.96
C ALA A 288 -10.01 33.27 18.75
N LEU A 289 -10.27 32.54 19.84
CA LEU A 289 -10.83 31.19 19.83
C LEU A 289 -12.33 31.20 20.13
N GLN A 290 -12.78 32.17 20.93
CA GLN A 290 -14.17 32.31 21.34
C GLN A 290 -15.10 32.41 20.12
N ASN A 291 -16.16 31.59 20.10
CA ASN A 291 -17.14 31.45 19.02
C ASN A 291 -16.60 30.98 17.66
N HIS A 292 -15.31 30.63 17.55
CA HIS A 292 -14.72 30.12 16.33
C HIS A 292 -15.33 28.76 15.97
N LEU A 293 -15.60 28.54 14.69
CA LEU A 293 -15.98 27.23 14.17
C LEU A 293 -14.73 26.41 13.87
N VAL A 294 -14.69 25.18 14.33
CA VAL A 294 -13.56 24.27 14.16
C VAL A 294 -14.06 22.90 13.72
N LEU A 295 -13.18 22.05 13.20
CA LEU A 295 -13.49 20.64 13.05
C LEU A 295 -13.04 19.86 14.29
N VAL A 296 -13.89 18.98 14.79
CA VAL A 296 -13.66 18.12 15.96
C VAL A 296 -13.82 16.67 15.58
N ILE A 297 -12.89 15.81 16.00
CA ILE A 297 -13.08 14.35 15.93
C ILE A 297 -13.81 13.90 17.19
N ALA A 298 -15.12 13.66 17.07
CA ALA A 298 -16.04 13.47 18.19
C ALA A 298 -16.21 12.01 18.64
N ASN A 299 -15.67 11.02 17.92
CA ASN A 299 -15.76 9.60 18.28
C ASN A 299 -14.43 9.00 18.74
N LEU A 300 -13.47 9.83 19.13
CA LEU A 300 -12.28 9.37 19.85
C LEU A 300 -12.65 9.01 21.29
N LYS A 301 -12.03 7.95 21.81
CA LYS A 301 -12.15 7.60 23.23
C LYS A 301 -11.63 8.74 24.09
N SER A 302 -12.44 9.18 25.06
CA SER A 302 -12.07 10.24 26.01
C SER A 302 -10.76 9.93 26.74
N ARG A 303 -9.90 10.96 26.88
CA ARG A 303 -8.62 10.88 27.58
C ARG A 303 -8.46 12.08 28.50
N LYS A 304 -7.72 11.92 29.59
CA LYS A 304 -7.31 13.04 30.43
C LYS A 304 -6.00 13.62 29.92
N LEU A 305 -5.96 14.91 29.65
CA LEU A 305 -4.76 15.66 29.31
C LEU A 305 -4.41 16.54 30.50
N ALA A 306 -3.26 16.28 31.14
CA ALA A 306 -2.87 16.95 32.40
C ALA A 306 -3.99 16.97 33.47
N GLY A 307 -4.80 15.91 33.53
CA GLY A 307 -5.91 15.78 34.49
C GLY A 307 -7.27 16.26 33.98
N PHE A 308 -7.31 17.13 32.96
CA PHE A 308 -8.55 17.62 32.38
C PHE A 308 -9.15 16.62 31.35
N PRO A 309 -10.46 16.33 31.40
CA PRO A 309 -11.11 15.43 30.44
C PRO A 309 -11.17 16.05 29.04
N SER A 310 -10.66 15.34 28.05
CA SER A 310 -10.78 15.68 26.64
C SER A 310 -11.63 14.64 25.93
N GLN A 311 -12.83 15.05 25.51
CA GLN A 311 -13.87 14.24 24.87
C GLN A 311 -13.88 14.42 23.34
N GLY A 312 -12.71 14.64 22.76
CA GLY A 312 -12.55 14.85 21.33
C GLY A 312 -11.20 15.46 21.03
N MET A 313 -11.01 15.88 19.79
CA MET A 313 -9.78 16.54 19.36
C MET A 313 -10.11 17.55 18.27
N VAL A 314 -9.62 18.77 18.42
CA VAL A 314 -9.71 19.80 17.38
C VAL A 314 -8.72 19.46 16.27
N LEU A 315 -9.21 19.34 15.04
CA LEU A 315 -8.40 19.04 13.86
C LEU A 315 -7.76 20.33 13.32
N CYS A 316 -6.43 20.33 13.24
CA CYS A 316 -5.66 21.47 12.75
C CYS A 316 -4.79 21.06 11.56
N ALA A 317 -4.41 22.02 10.72
CA ALA A 317 -3.39 21.82 9.70
C ALA A 317 -2.04 22.32 10.20
N SER A 318 -0.99 21.52 10.02
CA SER A 318 0.37 21.83 10.47
C SER A 318 1.42 21.66 9.38
N LYS A 319 2.35 22.63 9.30
CA LYS A 319 3.51 22.63 8.40
C LYS A 319 4.58 23.57 8.92
N ASP A 320 5.84 23.15 8.90
CA ASP A 320 7.01 23.98 9.24
C ASP A 320 6.84 24.75 10.58
N SER A 321 6.35 24.06 11.61
CA SER A 321 6.03 24.59 12.96
C SER A 321 4.84 25.56 13.05
N LYS A 322 4.18 25.89 11.94
CA LYS A 322 2.91 26.62 11.94
C LYS A 322 1.75 25.65 12.10
N VAL A 323 0.82 25.97 12.99
CA VAL A 323 -0.44 25.23 13.18
C VAL A 323 -1.59 26.21 12.98
N VAL A 324 -2.57 25.85 12.15
CA VAL A 324 -3.78 26.64 11.89
C VAL A 324 -5.03 25.77 12.00
N PHE A 325 -6.19 26.38 12.26
CA PHE A 325 -7.45 25.64 12.24
C PHE A 325 -7.78 25.13 10.84
N VAL A 326 -8.56 24.04 10.80
CA VAL A 326 -9.34 23.72 9.62
C VAL A 326 -10.67 24.46 9.72
N ASP A 327 -10.87 25.37 8.79
CA ASP A 327 -12.06 26.21 8.66
C ASP A 327 -13.14 25.45 7.89
N PRO A 328 -14.30 25.19 8.51
CA PRO A 328 -15.46 24.70 7.78
C PRO A 328 -15.99 25.80 6.83
N PRO A 329 -16.61 25.42 5.71
CA PRO A 329 -17.17 26.37 4.75
C PRO A 329 -18.26 27.25 5.38
N SER A 330 -18.45 28.44 4.82
CA SER A 330 -19.53 29.35 5.22
C SER A 330 -20.90 28.67 5.14
N GLY A 331 -21.73 28.86 6.16
CA GLY A 331 -23.04 28.24 6.29
C GLY A 331 -23.07 26.96 7.13
N ALA A 332 -21.90 26.40 7.45
CA ALA A 332 -21.78 25.23 8.33
C ALA A 332 -22.20 25.55 9.78
N LYS A 333 -22.78 24.55 10.45
CA LYS A 333 -23.35 24.65 11.80
C LYS A 333 -22.77 23.58 12.73
N PRO A 334 -22.74 23.83 14.05
CA PRO A 334 -22.39 22.81 15.04
C PRO A 334 -23.14 21.49 14.79
N GLY A 335 -22.39 20.40 14.74
CA GLY A 335 -22.91 19.06 14.44
C GLY A 335 -22.95 18.66 12.97
N ASP A 336 -22.71 19.59 12.04
CA ASP A 336 -22.54 19.22 10.63
C ASP A 336 -21.34 18.29 10.48
N ARG A 337 -21.56 17.15 9.84
CA ARG A 337 -20.52 16.13 9.69
C ARG A 337 -19.79 16.28 8.37
N VAL A 338 -18.47 16.21 8.42
CA VAL A 338 -17.62 16.13 7.23
C VAL A 338 -17.73 14.74 6.59
N TYR A 339 -17.87 14.72 5.26
CA TYR A 339 -17.68 13.55 4.42
C TYR A 339 -16.55 13.77 3.42
N PHE A 340 -16.08 12.67 2.82
CA PHE A 340 -15.01 12.69 1.83
C PHE A 340 -15.62 12.53 0.43
N GLU A 341 -15.43 13.52 -0.44
CA GLU A 341 -16.02 13.54 -1.77
C GLU A 341 -15.67 12.28 -2.58
N GLY A 342 -16.69 11.57 -3.09
CA GLY A 342 -16.51 10.32 -3.83
C GLY A 342 -16.42 9.05 -2.98
N LEU A 343 -16.43 9.15 -1.64
CA LEU A 343 -16.58 8.01 -0.74
C LEU A 343 -18.02 7.91 -0.21
N SER A 344 -18.41 6.70 0.20
CA SER A 344 -19.71 6.46 0.83
C SER A 344 -19.80 7.16 2.19
N ASN A 345 -20.88 7.89 2.42
CA ASN A 345 -21.13 8.53 3.71
C ASN A 345 -21.84 7.54 4.65
N VAL A 346 -21.07 6.72 5.37
CA VAL A 346 -21.57 5.72 6.32
C VAL A 346 -21.68 6.29 7.72
N SER A 347 -22.52 5.71 8.59
CA SER A 347 -22.63 6.14 9.99
C SER A 347 -21.28 6.06 10.73
N PRO A 348 -20.97 7.01 11.64
CA PRO A 348 -19.73 6.97 12.38
C PRO A 348 -19.64 5.73 13.28
N ALA A 349 -18.42 5.22 13.47
CA ALA A 349 -18.17 4.16 14.43
C ALA A 349 -18.35 4.67 15.87
N SER A 350 -18.74 3.78 16.78
CA SER A 350 -18.74 4.06 18.23
C SER A 350 -17.32 4.33 18.75
N GLU A 351 -17.18 5.03 19.87
CA GLU A 351 -15.88 5.29 20.51
C GLU A 351 -15.06 4.01 20.74
N LYS A 352 -15.73 2.93 21.16
CA LYS A 352 -15.12 1.62 21.39
C LYS A 352 -14.58 1.01 20.08
N GLN A 353 -15.33 1.12 18.99
CA GLN A 353 -14.88 0.64 17.68
C GLN A 353 -13.73 1.51 17.16
N CYS A 354 -13.83 2.84 17.31
CA CYS A 354 -12.80 3.78 16.90
C CYS A 354 -11.46 3.51 17.62
N ASP A 355 -11.48 3.28 18.93
CA ASP A 355 -10.29 2.94 19.74
C ASP A 355 -9.74 1.57 19.36
N LYS A 356 -10.60 0.53 19.28
CA LYS A 356 -10.18 -0.84 18.96
C LYS A 356 -9.53 -0.94 17.58
N GLN A 357 -10.08 -0.23 16.59
CA GLN A 357 -9.60 -0.26 15.20
C GLN A 357 -8.53 0.81 14.92
N LYS A 358 -8.25 1.69 15.89
CA LYS A 358 -7.30 2.82 15.76
C LYS A 358 -7.57 3.66 14.50
N LEU A 359 -8.84 3.95 14.22
CA LEU A 359 -9.30 4.54 12.96
C LEU A 359 -8.51 5.81 12.59
N PHE A 360 -8.40 6.75 13.53
CA PHE A 360 -7.68 8.00 13.28
C PHE A 360 -6.19 7.77 12.98
N THR A 361 -5.49 6.94 13.77
CA THR A 361 -4.08 6.62 13.53
C THR A 361 -3.85 5.97 12.16
N LYS A 362 -4.82 5.17 11.69
CA LYS A 362 -4.77 4.51 10.38
C LYS A 362 -4.85 5.52 9.23
N VAL A 363 -5.75 6.52 9.33
CA VAL A 363 -6.08 7.41 8.20
C VAL A 363 -5.38 8.77 8.24
N GLN A 364 -4.98 9.25 9.41
CA GLN A 364 -4.33 10.55 9.61
C GLN A 364 -3.11 10.79 8.70
N PRO A 365 -2.23 9.81 8.41
CA PRO A 365 -1.11 10.02 7.50
C PRO A 365 -1.50 10.42 6.07
N ALA A 366 -2.76 10.20 5.68
CA ALA A 366 -3.29 10.58 4.38
C ALA A 366 -4.08 11.90 4.40
N PHE A 367 -4.24 12.55 5.55
CA PHE A 367 -4.85 13.87 5.65
C PHE A 367 -3.84 14.97 5.31
N ASN A 368 -4.18 15.79 4.31
CA ASN A 368 -3.30 16.86 3.86
C ASN A 368 -4.06 18.06 3.28
N THR A 369 -3.35 19.16 3.05
CA THR A 369 -3.84 20.30 2.27
C THR A 369 -3.35 20.25 0.82
N LYS A 370 -4.23 20.60 -0.13
CA LYS A 370 -3.90 20.81 -1.55
C LYS A 370 -4.77 21.95 -2.11
N CYS A 371 -4.48 22.39 -3.33
CA CYS A 371 -5.35 23.28 -4.10
C CYS A 371 -5.68 24.57 -3.31
N ASN A 372 -4.64 25.25 -2.83
CA ASN A 372 -4.76 26.47 -2.04
C ASN A 372 -5.43 26.23 -0.68
N GLY A 373 -4.88 25.29 0.09
CA GLY A 373 -5.29 25.04 1.47
C GLY A 373 -6.56 24.22 1.65
N GLN A 374 -7.17 23.68 0.59
CA GLN A 374 -8.30 22.76 0.73
C GLN A 374 -7.88 21.47 1.42
N CYS A 375 -8.74 20.94 2.29
CA CYS A 375 -8.45 19.75 3.08
C CYS A 375 -8.82 18.47 2.32
N PHE A 376 -7.92 17.49 2.31
CA PHE A 376 -8.05 16.23 1.61
C PHE A 376 -7.76 15.04 2.52
N TYR A 377 -8.45 13.93 2.26
CA TYR A 377 -8.04 12.59 2.62
C TYR A 377 -7.67 11.85 1.34
N LYS A 378 -6.40 11.45 1.17
CA LYS A 378 -5.89 10.95 -0.11
C LYS A 378 -6.20 11.96 -1.25
N ASN A 379 -7.18 11.65 -2.09
CA ASN A 379 -7.66 12.50 -3.19
C ASN A 379 -9.12 12.96 -3.01
N HIS A 380 -9.72 12.69 -1.85
CA HIS A 380 -11.10 13.03 -1.52
C HIS A 380 -11.15 14.32 -0.71
N ILE A 381 -11.96 15.29 -1.17
CA ILE A 381 -12.11 16.60 -0.55
C ILE A 381 -12.97 16.48 0.71
N PHE A 382 -12.60 17.21 1.77
CA PHE A 382 -13.43 17.38 2.97
C PHE A 382 -14.63 18.29 2.63
N ARG A 383 -15.84 17.73 2.70
CA ARG A 383 -17.09 18.39 2.34
C ARG A 383 -18.11 18.33 3.47
N ILE A 384 -19.04 19.28 3.49
CA ILE A 384 -20.21 19.28 4.38
C ILE A 384 -21.47 19.09 3.52
N PRO A 385 -22.39 18.17 3.87
CA PRO A 385 -23.60 17.95 3.09
C PRO A 385 -24.42 19.23 2.92
N GLY A 386 -24.80 19.54 1.68
CA GLY A 386 -25.58 20.73 1.36
C GLY A 386 -24.76 22.03 1.25
N ILE A 387 -23.43 21.98 1.32
CA ILE A 387 -22.54 23.13 1.13
C ILE A 387 -21.50 22.82 0.05
N ASP A 388 -21.53 23.57 -1.04
CA ASP A 388 -20.66 23.36 -2.22
C ASP A 388 -19.21 23.84 -2.02
N ALA A 389 -18.89 24.52 -0.93
CA ALA A 389 -17.53 24.93 -0.62
C ALA A 389 -16.81 23.84 0.22
N PRO A 390 -15.50 23.61 0.00
CA PRO A 390 -14.73 22.65 0.78
C PRO A 390 -14.31 23.20 2.15
N CYS A 391 -13.91 22.32 3.07
CA CYS A 391 -13.16 22.75 4.25
C CYS A 391 -11.73 23.16 3.84
N THR A 392 -11.23 24.24 4.41
CA THR A 392 -9.92 24.83 4.06
C THR A 392 -9.08 25.11 5.29
N ALA A 393 -7.78 25.29 5.12
CA ALA A 393 -6.88 25.75 6.17
C ALA A 393 -5.94 26.84 5.62
N PRO A 394 -5.72 27.96 6.35
CA PRO A 394 -4.88 29.07 5.89
C PRO A 394 -3.38 28.77 6.05
N ILE A 395 -2.94 27.71 5.39
CA ILE A 395 -1.56 27.19 5.39
C ILE A 395 -1.20 26.66 4.00
N PRO A 396 0.07 26.73 3.57
CA PRO A 396 0.48 26.22 2.27
C PRO A 396 0.15 24.74 2.07
N ASP A 397 -0.01 24.35 0.80
CA ASP A 397 -0.26 22.97 0.39
C ASP A 397 0.83 22.00 0.91
N GLY A 398 0.43 20.75 1.12
CA GLY A 398 1.26 19.71 1.72
C GLY A 398 1.37 19.79 3.24
N ALA A 399 0.55 20.62 3.91
CA ALA A 399 0.39 20.56 5.36
C ALA A 399 -0.29 19.25 5.76
N THR A 400 0.03 18.74 6.93
CA THR A 400 -0.60 17.53 7.50
C THR A 400 -1.76 17.95 8.39
N LEU A 401 -2.91 17.26 8.33
CA LEU A 401 -3.99 17.48 9.30
C LEU A 401 -3.83 16.53 10.48
N SER A 402 -3.90 17.05 11.70
CA SER A 402 -3.67 16.30 12.94
C SER A 402 -4.51 16.82 14.09
#